data_AF-A0A845BI95-F1
#
_entry.id   AF-A0A845BI95-F1
#
_cell.length_a   1.000
_cell.length_b   1.000
_cell.length_c   1.000
_cell.angle_alpha   90.00
_cell.angle_beta   90.00
_cell.angle_gamma   90.00
#
_symmetry.space_group_name_H-M   'P 1'
#
loop_
_entity.id
_entity.type
_entity.pdbx_description
1 polymer ?
#
loop_
_entity_poly.entity_id
_entity_poly.type
_entity_poly.pdbx_seq_one_letter_code
_entity_poly.pdbx_strand_id
1 'polypeptide(L)'
;MSSRRPRASWPNGKLHYDVLVRCYLNEAAVLEARNPSYPSWAAEGWLSVTSGNETDMQAVEADLRSLAARFRVRSLAFDPWQARQMRQSLAADGLPVVEFPMRTGNLSEPTKELGAAMLAGRLRHDGNPVLEWCIGNVVGHYDAGANIDPRKARPEQKIDAAKALIMALGRATSDAGNEAELGGFLAEPLFL
;
A
#
# COMPACT_ATOMS: atom_id res chain seq x y z
N MET A 1 11.09 21.08 -20.39
CA MET A 1 11.87 19.89 -20.79
C MET A 1 12.86 19.59 -19.68
N SER A 2 12.66 18.51 -18.91
CA SER A 2 13.65 18.05 -17.93
C SER A 2 13.73 16.53 -17.96
N SER A 3 14.73 16.07 -18.72
CA SER A 3 15.56 14.88 -18.48
C SER A 3 14.90 13.64 -17.87
N ARG A 4 14.38 12.75 -18.73
CA ARG A 4 14.17 11.33 -18.41
C ARG A 4 15.54 10.68 -18.11
N ARG A 5 15.79 10.32 -16.84
CA ARG A 5 16.92 9.45 -16.47
C ARG A 5 16.70 8.02 -16.99
N PRO A 6 17.76 7.23 -17.24
CA PRO A 6 17.67 5.97 -17.96
C PRO A 6 16.90 4.91 -17.16
N ARG A 7 16.09 4.09 -17.84
CA ARG A 7 15.52 2.86 -17.27
C ARG A 7 16.64 1.83 -17.13
N ALA A 8 17.21 1.71 -15.93
CA ALA A 8 18.04 0.55 -15.61
C ALA A 8 17.12 -0.68 -15.51
N SER A 9 17.26 -1.60 -16.46
CA SER A 9 16.65 -2.93 -16.38
C SER A 9 17.30 -3.70 -15.23
N TRP A 10 16.50 -4.08 -14.24
CA TRP A 10 17.01 -4.73 -13.04
C TRP A 10 17.28 -6.22 -13.29
N PRO A 11 18.52 -6.70 -13.11
CA PRO A 11 18.91 -8.05 -13.54
C PRO A 11 18.97 -9.07 -12.38
N ASN A 12 18.14 -8.95 -11.34
CA ASN A 12 18.36 -9.65 -10.07
C ASN A 12 17.28 -10.66 -9.62
N GLY A 13 16.33 -11.03 -10.48
CA GLY A 13 15.33 -12.08 -10.19
C GLY A 13 14.38 -11.80 -9.01
N LYS A 14 14.46 -10.60 -8.40
CA LYS A 14 13.60 -10.12 -7.32
C LYS A 14 12.62 -9.07 -7.86
N LEU A 15 11.48 -8.92 -7.20
CA LEU A 15 10.48 -7.92 -7.57
C LEU A 15 11.02 -6.49 -7.37
N HIS A 16 10.58 -5.58 -8.23
CA HIS A 16 10.78 -4.14 -8.10
C HIS A 16 9.43 -3.46 -8.02
N TYR A 17 9.36 -2.40 -7.23
CA TYR A 17 8.10 -1.73 -6.91
C TYR A 17 8.18 -0.27 -7.33
N ASP A 18 7.28 0.13 -8.21
CA ASP A 18 6.94 1.54 -8.44
C ASP A 18 5.63 1.82 -7.69
N VAL A 19 5.69 2.68 -6.68
CA VAL A 19 4.62 2.95 -5.73
C VAL A 19 4.03 4.33 -5.99
N LEU A 20 2.72 4.39 -6.17
CA LEU A 20 1.95 5.64 -6.22
C LEU A 20 1.01 5.68 -5.03
N VAL A 21 0.98 6.80 -4.31
CA VAL A 21 0.20 6.91 -3.07
C VAL A 21 -0.80 8.03 -3.13
N ARG A 22 -2.05 7.71 -2.79
CA ARG A 22 -3.11 8.67 -2.49
C ARG A 22 -3.46 8.57 -1.02
N CYS A 23 -3.41 9.69 -0.31
CA CYS A 23 -3.76 9.78 1.11
C CYS A 23 -4.98 10.68 1.26
N TYR A 24 -5.91 10.27 2.12
CA TYR A 24 -7.17 10.99 2.34
C TYR A 24 -7.27 11.42 3.80
N LEU A 25 -7.81 12.62 4.03
CA LEU A 25 -8.04 13.16 5.36
C LEU A 25 -9.27 14.07 5.33
N ASN A 26 -10.04 14.12 6.41
CA ASN A 26 -11.16 15.06 6.49
C ASN A 26 -10.70 16.47 6.87
N GLU A 27 -11.48 17.47 6.47
CA GLU A 27 -11.23 18.88 6.69
C GLU A 27 -11.06 19.22 8.18
N ALA A 28 -11.89 18.65 9.06
CA ALA A 28 -11.77 18.89 10.50
C ALA A 28 -10.39 18.45 11.04
N ALA A 29 -9.86 17.31 10.59
CA ALA A 29 -8.55 16.82 11.01
C ALA A 29 -7.40 17.69 10.46
N VAL A 30 -7.57 18.32 9.29
CA VAL A 30 -6.62 19.31 8.76
C VAL A 30 -6.66 20.58 9.61
N LEU A 31 -7.85 21.06 9.96
CA LEU A 31 -8.06 22.26 10.78
C LEU A 31 -7.61 22.09 12.23
N GLU A 32 -7.81 20.90 12.82
CA GLU A 32 -7.26 20.55 14.14
C GLU A 32 -5.72 20.60 14.16
N ALA A 33 -5.09 20.44 12.99
CA ALA A 33 -3.64 20.56 12.80
C ALA A 33 -2.78 19.77 13.80
N ARG A 34 -3.25 18.61 14.27
CA ARG A 34 -2.50 17.74 15.21
C ARG A 34 -1.11 17.38 14.68
N ASN A 35 -0.97 17.29 13.36
CA ASN A 35 0.31 17.34 12.68
C ASN A 35 0.40 18.70 11.98
N PRO A 36 1.41 19.54 12.28
CA PRO A 36 1.57 20.85 11.67
C PRO A 36 1.78 20.81 10.15
N SER A 37 2.10 19.64 9.60
CA SER A 37 2.33 19.44 8.17
C SER A 37 1.04 19.22 7.37
N TYR A 38 -0.08 18.84 8.01
CA TYR A 38 -1.33 18.53 7.29
C TYR A 38 -1.84 19.68 6.41
N PRO A 39 -1.86 20.95 6.86
CA PRO A 39 -2.31 22.05 6.01
C PRO A 39 -1.43 22.25 4.77
N SER A 40 -0.11 22.12 4.88
CA SER A 40 0.81 22.24 3.73
C SER A 40 0.64 21.07 2.77
N TRP A 41 0.56 19.83 3.26
CA TRP A 41 0.31 18.66 2.41
C TRP A 41 -1.05 18.71 1.70
N ALA A 42 -2.07 19.27 2.35
CA ALA A 42 -3.36 19.52 1.71
C ALA A 42 -3.23 20.59 0.60
N ALA A 43 -2.59 21.71 0.89
CA ALA A 43 -2.39 22.79 -0.08
C ALA A 43 -1.54 22.37 -1.30
N GLU A 44 -0.58 21.47 -1.10
CA GLU A 44 0.30 20.92 -2.14
C GLU A 44 -0.31 19.72 -2.89
N GLY A 45 -1.49 19.24 -2.48
CA GLY A 45 -2.19 18.13 -3.13
C GLY A 45 -1.67 16.73 -2.76
N TRP A 46 -0.84 16.60 -1.72
CA TRP A 46 -0.40 15.32 -1.17
C TRP A 46 -1.47 14.64 -0.30
N LEU A 47 -2.39 15.44 0.25
CA LEU A 47 -3.60 14.98 0.94
C LEU A 47 -4.85 15.37 0.17
N SER A 48 -5.65 14.39 -0.21
CA SER A 48 -7.01 14.59 -0.69
C SER A 48 -7.93 14.89 0.50
N VAL A 49 -8.35 16.15 0.61
CA VAL A 49 -9.20 16.60 1.71
C VAL A 49 -10.68 16.43 1.38
N THR A 50 -11.42 15.75 2.23
CA THR A 50 -12.88 15.62 2.13
C THR A 50 -13.55 16.57 3.12
N SER A 51 -14.66 17.19 2.74
CA SER A 51 -15.38 18.13 3.62
C SER A 51 -15.92 17.44 4.87
N GLY A 52 -16.03 18.21 5.97
CA GLY A 52 -16.61 17.72 7.22
C GLY A 52 -15.62 17.05 8.17
N ASN A 53 -16.15 16.25 9.09
CA ASN A 53 -15.42 15.62 10.20
C ASN A 53 -15.08 14.13 9.97
N GLU A 54 -15.54 13.56 8.87
CA GLU A 54 -15.32 12.16 8.51
C GLU A 54 -14.74 12.09 7.09
N THR A 55 -13.90 11.08 6.84
CA THR A 55 -13.34 10.88 5.51
C THR A 55 -14.44 10.34 4.60
N ASP A 56 -14.69 11.01 3.48
CA ASP A 56 -15.70 10.58 2.52
C ASP A 56 -15.23 9.33 1.77
N MET A 57 -15.79 8.18 2.15
CA MET A 57 -15.49 6.89 1.54
C MET A 57 -16.00 6.78 0.10
N GLN A 58 -17.02 7.56 -0.30
CA GLN A 58 -17.50 7.57 -1.69
C GLN A 58 -16.48 8.25 -2.61
N ALA A 59 -15.81 9.30 -2.13
CA ALA A 59 -14.71 9.93 -2.85
C ALA A 59 -13.55 8.93 -3.05
N VAL A 60 -13.21 8.14 -2.03
CA VAL A 60 -12.19 7.09 -2.13
C VAL A 60 -12.59 6.02 -3.15
N GLU A 61 -13.86 5.57 -3.14
CA GLU A 61 -14.36 4.61 -4.12
C GLU A 61 -14.32 5.15 -5.56
N ALA A 62 -14.72 6.40 -5.77
CA ALA A 62 -14.68 7.04 -7.08
C ALA A 62 -13.24 7.08 -7.64
N ASP A 63 -12.27 7.40 -6.78
CA ASP A 63 -10.85 7.38 -7.14
C ASP A 63 -10.37 5.96 -7.46
N LEU A 64 -10.78 4.94 -6.70
CA LEU A 64 -10.44 3.54 -6.99
C LEU A 64 -11.01 3.08 -8.34
N ARG A 65 -12.25 3.47 -8.68
CA ARG A 65 -12.85 3.19 -10.00
C ARG A 65 -12.09 3.90 -11.13
N SER A 66 -11.71 5.16 -10.91
CA SER A 66 -10.88 5.93 -11.86
C SER A 66 -9.52 5.26 -12.09
N LEU A 67 -8.88 4.77 -11.03
CA LEU A 67 -7.64 3.99 -11.14
C LEU A 67 -7.86 2.66 -11.87
N ALA A 68 -8.96 1.95 -11.61
CA ALA A 68 -9.30 0.71 -12.29
C ALA A 68 -9.60 0.90 -13.78
N ALA A 69 -10.14 2.05 -14.18
CA ALA A 69 -10.32 2.41 -15.59
C ALA A 69 -8.98 2.70 -16.30
N ARG A 70 -7.96 3.15 -15.56
CA ARG A 70 -6.65 3.54 -16.10
C ARG A 70 -5.62 2.42 -16.06
N PHE A 71 -5.72 1.50 -15.10
CA PHE A 71 -4.74 0.44 -14.87
C PHE A 71 -5.41 -0.93 -14.92
N ARG A 72 -4.65 -1.94 -15.38
CA ARG A 72 -5.05 -3.33 -15.19
C ARG A 72 -4.84 -3.73 -13.72
N VAL A 73 -5.87 -3.52 -12.91
CA VAL A 73 -5.86 -3.87 -11.50
C VAL A 73 -5.86 -5.39 -11.36
N ARG A 74 -4.84 -5.94 -10.68
CA ARG A 74 -4.74 -7.38 -10.39
C ARG A 74 -5.39 -7.76 -9.06
N SER A 75 -5.27 -6.88 -8.07
CA SER A 75 -5.78 -7.11 -6.72
C SER A 75 -6.04 -5.78 -6.03
N LEU A 76 -7.14 -5.71 -5.26
CA LEU A 76 -7.44 -4.62 -4.33
C LEU A 76 -7.54 -5.20 -2.92
N ALA A 77 -6.51 -5.01 -2.11
CA ALA A 77 -6.48 -5.52 -0.74
C ALA A 77 -7.15 -4.56 0.24
N PHE A 78 -8.01 -5.09 1.12
CA PHE A 78 -8.68 -4.32 2.17
C PHE A 78 -8.54 -4.95 3.55
N ASP A 79 -8.47 -4.11 4.58
CA ASP A 79 -8.68 -4.53 5.97
C ASP A 79 -10.18 -4.85 6.17
N PRO A 80 -10.54 -6.08 6.56
CA PRO A 80 -11.93 -6.51 6.75
C PRO A 80 -12.77 -5.62 7.68
N TRP A 81 -12.15 -4.96 8.67
CA TRP A 81 -12.88 -4.18 9.67
C TRP A 81 -13.31 -2.80 9.18
N GLN A 82 -12.51 -2.16 8.33
CA GLN A 82 -12.68 -0.74 7.98
C GLN A 82 -13.45 -0.52 6.68
N ALA A 83 -13.61 -1.53 5.83
CA ALA A 83 -14.04 -1.32 4.45
C ALA A 83 -15.15 -2.29 3.96
N ARG A 84 -15.97 -2.86 4.86
CA ARG A 84 -16.97 -3.88 4.47
C ARG A 84 -17.95 -3.41 3.40
N GLN A 85 -18.50 -2.21 3.53
CA GLN A 85 -19.47 -1.66 2.56
C GLN A 85 -18.79 -1.34 1.22
N MET A 86 -17.65 -0.65 1.28
CA MET A 86 -16.83 -0.33 0.10
C MET A 86 -16.42 -1.59 -0.67
N ARG A 87 -16.01 -2.64 0.04
CA ARG A 87 -15.69 -3.94 -0.55
C ARG A 87 -16.85 -4.50 -1.36
N GLN A 88 -18.06 -4.50 -0.81
CA GLN A 88 -19.24 -5.04 -1.49
C GLN A 88 -19.55 -4.23 -2.75
N SER A 89 -19.47 -2.90 -2.67
CA SER A 89 -19.72 -2.02 -3.82
C SER A 89 -18.70 -2.26 -4.94
N LEU A 90 -17.40 -2.25 -4.64
CA LEU A 90 -16.34 -2.46 -5.63
C LEU A 90 -16.33 -3.88 -6.20
N ALA A 91 -16.71 -4.89 -5.40
CA ALA A 91 -16.86 -6.26 -5.89
C ALA A 91 -18.07 -6.39 -6.83
N ALA A 92 -19.17 -5.66 -6.59
CA ALA A 92 -20.32 -5.62 -7.50
C ALA A 92 -19.96 -5.01 -8.86
N ASP A 93 -18.98 -4.11 -8.90
CA ASP A 93 -18.40 -3.56 -10.13
C ASP A 93 -17.43 -4.52 -10.84
N GLY A 94 -17.22 -5.73 -10.30
CA GLY A 94 -16.34 -6.75 -10.87
C GLY A 94 -14.85 -6.54 -10.60
N LEU A 95 -14.48 -5.65 -9.66
CA LEU A 95 -13.08 -5.43 -9.30
C LEU A 95 -12.52 -6.61 -8.46
N PRO A 96 -11.22 -6.94 -8.59
CA PRO A 96 -10.61 -8.09 -7.92
C PRO A 96 -10.31 -7.77 -6.44
N VAL A 97 -11.37 -7.64 -5.66
CA VAL A 97 -11.27 -7.27 -4.24
C VAL A 97 -10.89 -8.48 -3.39
N VAL A 98 -9.88 -8.31 -2.54
CA VAL A 98 -9.33 -9.36 -1.68
C VAL A 98 -9.27 -8.86 -0.23
N GLU A 99 -9.74 -9.69 0.70
CA GLU A 99 -9.56 -9.42 2.12
C GLU A 99 -8.11 -9.70 2.53
N PHE A 100 -7.52 -8.74 3.25
CA PHE A 100 -6.19 -8.87 3.84
C PHE A 100 -6.31 -8.73 5.35
N PRO A 101 -6.46 -9.84 6.10
CA PRO A 101 -6.58 -9.79 7.54
C PRO A 101 -5.34 -9.18 8.18
N MET A 102 -5.52 -8.15 9.01
CA MET A 102 -4.45 -7.40 9.69
C MET A 102 -3.88 -8.16 10.91
N ARG A 103 -3.42 -9.39 10.69
CA ARG A 103 -2.77 -10.24 11.71
C ARG A 103 -1.26 -10.24 11.49
N THR A 104 -0.47 -10.38 12.56
CA THR A 104 1.00 -10.40 12.49
C THR A 104 1.54 -11.39 11.45
N GLY A 105 0.95 -12.59 11.34
CA GLY A 105 1.37 -13.58 10.34
C GLY A 105 1.26 -13.09 8.89
N ASN A 106 0.24 -12.28 8.56
CA ASN A 106 0.06 -11.73 7.22
C ASN A 106 0.92 -10.48 6.98
N LEU A 107 1.25 -9.74 8.03
CA LEU A 107 2.02 -8.49 7.93
C LEU A 107 3.52 -8.70 8.02
N SER A 108 3.98 -9.78 8.65
CA SER A 108 5.39 -10.04 8.94
C SER A 108 6.25 -10.10 7.67
N GLU A 109 5.95 -11.03 6.76
CA GLU A 109 6.74 -11.20 5.53
C GLU A 109 6.68 -9.96 4.61
N PRO A 110 5.52 -9.32 4.38
CA PRO A 110 5.49 -8.09 3.59
C PRO A 110 6.22 -6.91 4.25
N THR A 111 6.27 -6.85 5.59
CA THR A 111 7.06 -5.85 6.32
C THR A 111 8.56 -6.08 6.14
N LYS A 112 9.01 -7.34 6.21
CA LYS A 112 10.41 -7.71 5.92
C LYS A 112 10.78 -7.38 4.48
N GLU A 113 9.90 -7.69 3.53
CA GLU A 113 10.12 -7.38 2.12
C GLU A 113 10.18 -5.87 1.86
N LEU A 114 9.33 -5.08 2.52
CA LEU A 114 9.41 -3.62 2.43
C LEU A 114 10.80 -3.11 2.84
N GLY A 115 11.29 -3.54 4.01
CA GLY A 115 12.63 -3.17 4.48
C GLY A 115 13.73 -3.64 3.51
N ALA A 116 13.65 -4.89 3.04
CA ALA A 116 14.61 -5.44 2.11
C ALA A 116 14.60 -4.73 0.74
N ALA A 117 13.42 -4.34 0.23
CA ALA A 117 13.25 -3.63 -1.03
C ALA A 117 13.79 -2.21 -0.95
N MET A 118 13.55 -1.51 0.16
CA MET A 118 14.11 -0.17 0.41
C MET A 118 15.63 -0.21 0.49
N LEU A 119 16.21 -1.10 1.31
CA LEU A 119 17.66 -1.25 1.47
C LEU A 119 18.36 -1.64 0.17
N ALA A 120 17.72 -2.47 -0.65
CA ALA A 120 18.25 -2.91 -1.93
C ALA A 120 17.97 -1.93 -3.09
N GLY A 121 17.31 -0.79 -2.85
CA GLY A 121 16.96 0.18 -3.88
C GLY A 121 15.94 -0.34 -4.92
N ARG A 122 15.14 -1.33 -4.56
CA ARG A 122 14.11 -1.96 -5.41
C ARG A 122 12.73 -1.31 -5.28
N LEU A 123 12.56 -0.40 -4.33
CA LEU A 123 11.33 0.34 -4.14
C LEU A 123 11.54 1.80 -4.53
N ARG A 124 10.68 2.29 -5.44
CA ARG A 124 10.60 3.68 -5.86
C ARG A 124 9.19 4.16 -5.56
N HIS A 125 9.06 5.36 -5.02
CA HIS A 125 7.76 6.00 -4.82
C HIS A 125 7.74 7.38 -5.48
N ASP A 126 6.56 7.97 -5.56
CA ASP A 126 6.24 9.26 -6.18
C ASP A 126 6.72 10.50 -5.39
N GLY A 127 7.53 10.32 -4.35
CA GLY A 127 7.96 11.41 -3.47
C GLY A 127 6.88 11.92 -2.52
N ASN A 128 5.80 11.15 -2.28
CA ASN A 128 4.74 11.56 -1.38
C ASN A 128 5.25 11.70 0.09
N PRO A 129 5.25 12.93 0.66
CA PRO A 129 5.79 13.18 2.00
C PRO A 129 4.92 12.57 3.12
N VAL A 130 3.63 12.31 2.85
CA VAL A 130 2.73 11.62 3.79
C VAL A 130 3.13 10.15 3.93
N LEU A 131 3.51 9.50 2.81
CA LEU A 131 4.06 8.15 2.84
C LEU A 131 5.36 8.11 3.61
N GLU A 132 6.31 9.00 3.29
CA GLU A 132 7.61 9.08 3.97
C GLU A 132 7.44 9.26 5.48
N TRP A 133 6.56 10.17 5.89
CA TRP A 133 6.23 10.38 7.29
C TRP A 133 5.62 9.14 7.95
N CYS A 134 4.68 8.47 7.28
CA CYS A 134 4.08 7.23 7.80
C CYS A 134 5.13 6.12 7.96
N ILE A 135 6.03 5.95 6.99
CA ILE A 135 7.13 4.96 7.06
C ILE A 135 8.05 5.29 8.24
N GLY A 136 8.42 6.55 8.42
CA GLY A 136 9.25 7.00 9.53
C GLY A 136 8.63 6.78 10.92
N ASN A 137 7.32 6.62 11.00
CA ASN A 137 6.60 6.32 12.24
C ASN A 137 6.50 4.82 12.56
N VAL A 138 6.87 3.94 11.63
CA VAL A 138 6.75 2.49 11.83
C VAL A 138 7.85 1.97 12.76
N VAL A 139 7.43 1.24 13.78
CA VAL A 139 8.28 0.46 14.70
C VAL A 139 7.86 -1.00 14.60
N GLY A 140 8.83 -1.88 14.34
CA GLY A 140 8.59 -3.32 14.30
C GLY A 140 8.54 -3.92 15.70
N HIS A 141 7.44 -4.58 16.03
CA HIS A 141 7.34 -5.40 17.25
C HIS A 141 7.55 -6.86 16.88
N TYR A 142 8.55 -7.47 17.51
CA TYR A 142 8.96 -8.84 17.20
C TYR A 142 8.39 -9.81 18.23
N ASP A 143 7.82 -10.93 17.75
CA ASP A 143 7.48 -12.07 18.61
C ASP A 143 8.65 -13.05 18.73
N ALA A 144 8.46 -14.12 19.52
CA ALA A 144 9.48 -15.16 19.71
C ALA A 144 9.83 -15.92 18.42
N GLY A 145 8.94 -15.90 17.42
CA GLY A 145 9.15 -16.51 16.10
C GLY A 145 9.81 -15.58 15.08
N ALA A 146 10.32 -14.42 15.52
CA ALA A 146 10.86 -13.37 14.65
C ALA A 146 9.84 -12.85 13.60
N ASN A 147 8.55 -12.96 13.91
CA ASN A 147 7.53 -12.27 13.12
C ASN A 147 7.47 -10.80 13.49
N ILE A 148 7.18 -9.95 12.52
CA ILE A 148 7.14 -8.50 12.71
C ILE A 148 5.69 -8.01 12.66
N ASP A 149 5.28 -7.30 13.69
CA ASP A 149 4.03 -6.52 13.72
C ASP A 149 4.36 -5.02 13.59
N PRO A 150 4.04 -4.37 12.45
CA PRO A 150 4.32 -2.94 12.24
C PRO A 150 3.36 -2.07 13.05
N ARG A 151 3.89 -1.32 14.03
CA ARG A 151 3.13 -0.41 14.89
C ARG A 151 3.64 1.02 14.79
N LYS A 152 2.83 1.97 15.25
CA LYS A 152 3.23 3.37 15.40
C LYS A 152 4.07 3.53 16.66
N ALA A 153 5.11 4.36 16.61
CA ALA A 153 5.96 4.62 17.77
C ALA A 153 5.19 5.35 18.88
N ARG A 154 4.29 6.27 18.51
CA ARG A 154 3.45 7.03 19.44
C ARG A 154 1.97 7.01 19.05
N PRO A 155 1.03 7.07 20.01
CA PRO A 155 -0.40 7.01 19.72
C PRO A 155 -0.92 8.08 18.75
N GLU A 156 -0.33 9.27 18.75
CA GLU A 156 -0.71 10.40 17.90
C GLU A 156 -0.20 10.29 16.45
N GLN A 157 0.78 9.41 16.18
CA GLN A 157 1.31 9.19 14.84
C GLN A 157 0.38 8.32 14.00
N LYS A 158 0.54 8.42 12.67
CA LYS A 158 -0.14 7.54 11.71
C LYS A 158 0.87 6.71 10.94
N ILE A 159 0.42 5.52 10.56
CA ILE A 159 1.15 4.56 9.74
C ILE A 159 0.25 3.98 8.64
N ASP A 160 -0.90 4.62 8.35
CA ASP A 160 -1.91 4.08 7.45
C ASP A 160 -1.37 3.91 6.02
N ALA A 161 -0.64 4.90 5.51
CA ALA A 161 0.00 4.80 4.19
C ALA A 161 1.08 3.69 4.15
N ALA A 162 1.84 3.53 5.25
CA ALA A 162 2.81 2.45 5.35
C ALA A 162 2.13 1.07 5.42
N LYS A 163 1.03 0.93 6.17
CA LYS A 163 0.24 -0.30 6.21
C LYS A 163 -0.37 -0.65 4.86
N ALA A 164 -0.92 0.34 4.15
CA ALA A 164 -1.44 0.15 2.80
C ALA A 164 -0.35 -0.35 1.84
N LEU A 165 0.87 0.22 1.94
CA LEU A 165 2.02 -0.24 1.17
C LEU A 165 2.43 -1.68 1.52
N ILE A 166 2.49 -2.02 2.81
CA ILE A 166 2.80 -3.38 3.30
C ILE A 166 1.79 -4.39 2.76
N MET A 167 0.49 -4.06 2.79
CA MET A 167 -0.57 -4.91 2.22
C MET A 167 -0.39 -5.09 0.70
N ALA A 168 -0.09 -4.00 -0.02
CA ALA A 168 0.14 -4.04 -1.46
C ALA A 168 1.35 -4.92 -1.83
N LEU A 169 2.45 -4.82 -1.08
CA LEU A 169 3.62 -5.69 -1.24
C LEU A 169 3.27 -7.15 -0.97
N GLY A 170 2.48 -7.43 0.07
CA GLY A 170 2.05 -8.79 0.39
C GLY A 170 1.21 -9.43 -0.71
N ARG A 171 0.37 -8.64 -1.38
CA ARG A 171 -0.36 -9.10 -2.58
C ARG A 171 0.58 -9.32 -3.76
N ALA A 172 1.48 -8.38 -4.02
CA ALA A 172 2.41 -8.47 -5.14
C ALA A 172 3.34 -9.68 -5.04
N THR A 173 3.84 -10.01 -3.84
CA THR A 173 4.71 -11.18 -3.63
C THR A 173 3.95 -12.49 -3.74
N SER A 174 2.73 -12.56 -3.19
CA SER A 174 1.87 -13.74 -3.25
C SER A 174 1.45 -14.06 -4.69
N ASP A 175 1.08 -13.03 -5.46
CA ASP A 175 0.71 -13.18 -6.88
C ASP A 175 1.92 -13.62 -7.73
N ALA A 176 3.13 -13.09 -7.47
CA ALA A 176 4.34 -13.46 -8.20
C ALA A 176 4.79 -14.90 -7.93
N GLY A 177 4.66 -15.39 -6.68
CA GLY A 177 4.93 -16.78 -6.35
C GLY A 177 4.05 -17.75 -7.15
N ASN A 178 2.76 -17.42 -7.28
CA ASN A 178 1.81 -18.24 -8.02
C ASN A 178 2.10 -18.27 -9.54
N GLU A 179 2.56 -17.16 -10.12
CA GLU A 179 2.96 -17.13 -11.54
C GLU A 179 4.23 -17.93 -11.81
N ALA A 180 5.20 -17.91 -10.88
CA ALA A 180 6.42 -18.70 -11.00
C ALA A 180 6.14 -20.21 -10.89
N GLU A 181 5.26 -20.62 -9.96
CA GLU A 181 4.86 -22.02 -9.78
C GLU A 181 4.08 -22.57 -10.99
N LEU A 182 3.11 -21.81 -11.52
CA LEU A 182 2.34 -22.23 -12.70
C LEU A 182 3.19 -22.24 -13.97
N GLY A 183 4.04 -21.23 -14.16
CA GLY A 183 4.95 -21.17 -15.30
C GLY A 183 5.96 -22.31 -15.29
N GLY A 184 6.51 -22.64 -14.10
CA GLY A 184 7.39 -23.79 -13.92
C GLY A 184 6.70 -25.13 -14.15
N PHE A 185 5.49 -25.32 -13.61
CA PHE A 185 4.71 -26.54 -13.79
C PHE A 185 4.32 -26.78 -15.27
N LEU A 186 3.95 -25.74 -16.01
CA LEU A 186 3.63 -25.87 -17.44
C LEU A 186 4.87 -26.07 -18.31
N ALA A 187 6.04 -25.57 -17.88
CA ALA A 187 7.29 -25.74 -18.60
C ALA A 187 7.95 -27.11 -18.35
N GLU A 188 7.85 -27.64 -17.13
CA GLU A 188 8.37 -28.96 -16.74
C GLU A 188 7.36 -29.71 -15.85
N PRO A 189 6.31 -30.30 -16.43
CA PRO A 189 5.34 -31.07 -15.64
C PRO A 189 6.03 -32.32 -15.08
N LEU A 190 6.19 -32.37 -13.75
CA LEU A 190 6.55 -33.59 -13.03
C LEU A 190 5.38 -34.57 -13.11
N PHE A 191 5.43 -35.49 -14.07
CA PHE A 191 4.61 -36.70 -14.02
C PHE A 191 5.28 -37.68 -13.06
N LEU A 192 4.64 -37.90 -11.90
CA LEU A 192 4.95 -39.01 -10.97
C LEU A 192 4.62 -40.35 -11.62
#